data_AF-A0AAU8EAR1-F1
#
_entry.id   AF-A0AAU8EAR1-F1
#
_cell.length_a   1.000
_cell.length_b   1.000
_cell.length_c   1.000
_cell.angle_alpha   90.00
_cell.angle_beta   90.00
_cell.angle_gamma   90.00
#
_symmetry.space_group_name_H-M   'P 1'
#
loop_
_entity.id
_entity.type
_entity.pdbx_description
1 polymer ?
#
loop_
_entity_poly.entity_id
_entity_poly.type
_entity_poly.pdbx_seq_one_letter_code
_entity_poly.pdbx_strand_id
1 'polypeptide(L)'
;MIGSKQAENMNFFARNGYQIAKLKSHSFRHLLNRLGRASGVSVEVLTEWSSRASTVQTRTYLNDDPIIAASKCAVVLGTTQEQEPLPPITNEETLLYGDGPFHRSRYGICRRSWRAGPCNKFADCLNCSELLMCKGDKIAAEIIKIDRDNLVRTYSAAQRAIAEGERAASRWTEKAGPQIERLDQLLVILHNPEIPDGSPIEMVGEDFSHEKVIVSEKAKATGAKLLDRNELRITYGDDLLACLELLRSPDNA
;
A
#
# COMPACT_ATOMS: atom_id res chain seq x y z
N MET A 1 -35.29 48.80 -40.20
CA MET A 1 -34.89 47.47 -39.67
C MET A 1 -33.54 47.11 -40.27
N ILE A 2 -32.46 47.32 -39.52
CA ILE A 2 -31.12 46.90 -39.93
C ILE A 2 -31.05 45.38 -39.69
N GLY A 3 -30.87 44.61 -40.75
CA GLY A 3 -31.09 43.16 -40.79
C GLY A 3 -30.17 42.37 -39.85
N SER A 4 -30.72 41.28 -39.30
CA SER A 4 -30.07 40.37 -38.33
C SER A 4 -28.65 39.96 -38.71
N LYS A 5 -28.36 39.78 -40.00
CA LYS A 5 -27.02 39.44 -40.53
C LYS A 5 -25.94 40.48 -40.22
N GLN A 6 -26.28 41.77 -40.16
CA GLN A 6 -25.29 42.83 -39.91
C GLN A 6 -24.95 42.92 -38.42
N ALA A 7 -25.93 42.64 -37.54
CA ALA A 7 -25.72 42.53 -36.09
C ALA A 7 -24.94 41.27 -35.71
N GLU A 8 -25.16 40.15 -36.40
CA GLU A 8 -24.36 38.93 -36.25
C GLU A 8 -22.89 39.15 -36.67
N ASN A 9 -22.65 39.82 -37.80
CA ASN A 9 -21.29 40.15 -38.25
C ASN A 9 -20.53 41.12 -37.34
N MET A 10 -21.24 41.94 -36.55
CA MET A 10 -20.63 42.83 -35.55
C MET A 10 -20.30 42.12 -34.23
N ASN A 11 -20.90 40.98 -33.96
CA ASN A 11 -20.61 40.21 -32.75
C ASN A 11 -19.32 39.40 -32.95
N PHE A 12 -18.31 39.63 -32.10
CA PHE A 12 -17.02 38.96 -32.18
C PHE A 12 -17.13 37.42 -32.18
N PHE A 13 -18.03 36.84 -31.38
CA PHE A 13 -18.18 35.39 -31.28
C PHE A 13 -18.80 34.81 -32.55
N ALA A 14 -19.93 35.38 -32.97
CA ALA A 14 -20.65 34.90 -34.16
C ALA A 14 -19.79 35.02 -35.43
N ARG A 15 -19.04 36.13 -35.57
CA ARG A 15 -18.11 36.35 -36.67
C ARG A 15 -16.99 35.30 -36.76
N ASN A 16 -16.58 34.73 -35.63
CA ASN A 16 -15.52 33.70 -35.57
C ASN A 16 -16.09 32.28 -35.45
N GLY A 17 -17.39 32.07 -35.71
CA GLY A 17 -18.01 30.75 -35.69
C GLY A 17 -18.28 30.19 -34.28
N TYR A 18 -18.18 31.02 -33.23
CA TYR A 18 -18.52 30.63 -31.87
C TYR A 18 -19.98 30.97 -31.53
N GLN A 19 -20.57 30.22 -30.60
CA GLN A 19 -21.87 30.56 -30.04
C GLN A 19 -21.81 31.92 -29.34
N ILE A 20 -22.87 32.72 -29.49
CA ILE A 20 -22.94 34.05 -28.88
C ILE A 20 -22.92 33.90 -27.35
N ALA A 21 -21.86 34.43 -26.75
CA ALA A 21 -21.66 34.42 -25.31
C ALA A 21 -21.53 35.85 -24.78
N LYS A 22 -21.92 36.06 -23.52
CA LYS A 22 -21.75 37.33 -22.81
C LYS A 22 -20.53 37.24 -21.91
N LEU A 23 -19.54 38.11 -22.14
CA LEU A 23 -18.38 38.26 -21.27
C LEU A 23 -18.43 39.59 -20.51
N LYS A 24 -18.03 39.56 -19.24
CA LYS A 24 -17.75 40.78 -18.46
C LYS A 24 -16.26 41.09 -18.56
N SER A 25 -15.87 42.35 -18.50
CA SER A 25 -14.46 42.75 -18.45
C SER A 25 -13.71 42.08 -17.29
N HIS A 26 -14.41 41.81 -16.17
CA HIS A 26 -13.88 41.08 -15.04
C HIS A 26 -13.48 39.63 -15.36
N SER A 27 -14.17 38.97 -16.30
CA SER A 27 -13.88 37.60 -16.72
C SER A 27 -12.50 37.47 -17.38
N PHE A 28 -12.10 38.44 -18.19
CA PHE A 28 -10.76 38.45 -18.81
C PHE A 28 -9.66 38.58 -17.76
N ARG A 29 -9.89 39.40 -16.74
CA ARG A 29 -8.94 39.57 -15.63
C ARG A 29 -8.78 38.29 -14.82
N HIS A 30 -9.84 37.52 -14.61
CA HIS A 30 -9.71 36.19 -14.00
C HIS A 30 -8.94 35.21 -14.87
N LEU A 31 -9.22 35.19 -16.18
CA LEU A 31 -8.53 34.32 -17.12
C LEU A 31 -7.03 34.60 -17.13
N LEU A 32 -6.63 35.87 -17.22
CA LEU A 32 -5.21 36.27 -17.21
C LEU A 32 -4.52 35.89 -15.90
N ASN A 33 -5.14 36.13 -14.74
CA ASN A 33 -4.58 35.71 -13.46
C ASN A 33 -4.41 34.19 -13.37
N ARG A 34 -5.37 33.41 -13.89
CA ARG A 34 -5.30 31.94 -13.92
C ARG A 34 -4.18 31.45 -14.83
N LEU A 35 -4.04 32.04 -16.03
CA LEU A 35 -2.96 31.71 -16.97
C LEU A 35 -1.59 32.05 -16.38
N GLY A 36 -1.44 33.23 -15.77
CA GLY A 36 -0.20 33.60 -15.08
C GLY A 36 0.16 32.62 -13.97
N ARG A 37 -0.83 32.21 -13.16
CA ARG A 37 -0.63 31.21 -12.11
C ARG A 37 -0.22 29.85 -12.68
N ALA A 38 -0.87 29.40 -13.74
CA ALA A 38 -0.53 28.14 -14.41
C ALA A 38 0.89 28.14 -14.98
N SER A 39 1.37 29.31 -15.45
CA SER A 39 2.74 29.53 -15.94
C SER A 39 3.77 29.78 -14.83
N GLY A 40 3.38 29.66 -13.55
CA GLY A 40 4.32 29.77 -12.42
C GLY A 40 4.50 31.17 -11.83
N VAL A 41 3.72 32.17 -12.26
CA VAL A 41 3.76 33.50 -11.65
C VAL A 41 3.26 33.43 -10.20
N SER A 42 3.98 34.07 -9.28
CA SER A 42 3.65 34.05 -7.86
C SER A 42 2.36 34.82 -7.56
N VAL A 43 1.70 34.49 -6.45
CA VAL A 43 0.45 35.15 -6.05
C VAL A 43 0.69 36.62 -5.73
N GLU A 44 1.86 36.96 -5.23
CA GLU A 44 2.29 38.32 -4.89
C GLU A 44 2.40 39.17 -6.15
N VAL A 45 3.10 38.67 -7.18
CA VAL A 45 3.19 39.34 -8.48
C VAL A 45 1.82 39.47 -9.15
N LEU A 46 0.99 38.43 -9.08
CA LEU A 46 -0.38 38.50 -9.60
C LEU A 46 -1.24 39.51 -8.84
N THR A 47 -1.02 39.66 -7.53
CA THR A 47 -1.74 40.62 -6.68
C THR A 47 -1.38 42.05 -7.08
N GLU A 48 -0.09 42.33 -7.27
CA GLU A 48 0.42 43.63 -7.70
C GLU A 48 0.05 43.97 -9.15
N TRP A 49 0.27 43.04 -10.10
CA TRP A 49 -0.15 43.18 -11.50
C TRP A 49 -1.65 43.46 -11.58
N SER A 50 -2.43 42.72 -10.80
CA SER A 50 -3.87 42.98 -10.72
C SER A 50 -4.22 44.09 -9.74
N SER A 51 -3.31 44.91 -9.22
CA SER A 51 -3.67 46.10 -8.40
C SER A 51 -4.64 45.78 -7.25
N ARG A 52 -4.49 44.61 -6.63
CA ARG A 52 -5.33 44.16 -5.50
C ARG A 52 -4.71 44.58 -4.19
N ALA A 53 -5.55 44.96 -3.23
CA ALA A 53 -5.09 45.39 -1.91
C ALA A 53 -4.55 44.25 -1.03
N SER A 54 -4.89 42.99 -1.35
CA SER A 54 -4.46 41.83 -0.56
C SER A 54 -4.36 40.57 -1.41
N THR A 55 -3.38 39.73 -1.08
CA THR A 55 -3.19 38.39 -1.67
C THR A 55 -4.37 37.46 -1.38
N VAL A 56 -5.11 37.69 -0.29
CA VAL A 56 -6.34 36.95 0.04
C VAL A 56 -7.36 37.08 -1.10
N GLN A 57 -7.52 38.29 -1.64
CA GLN A 57 -8.42 38.51 -2.77
C GLN A 57 -7.98 37.75 -4.01
N THR A 58 -6.67 37.62 -4.24
CA THR A 58 -6.13 36.89 -5.41
C THR A 58 -6.40 35.39 -5.29
N ARG A 59 -6.21 34.82 -4.10
CA ARG A 59 -6.44 33.39 -3.82
C ARG A 59 -7.90 32.96 -4.06
N THR A 60 -8.88 33.82 -3.77
CA THR A 60 -10.32 33.53 -4.01
C THR A 60 -10.63 33.18 -5.47
N TYR A 61 -9.79 33.55 -6.43
CA TYR A 61 -10.02 33.32 -7.86
C TYR A 61 -9.04 32.32 -8.48
N LEU A 62 -8.14 31.73 -7.68
CA LEU A 62 -7.21 30.70 -8.10
C LEU A 62 -7.75 29.36 -7.61
N ASN A 63 -8.44 28.66 -8.51
CA ASN A 63 -8.77 27.25 -8.31
C ASN A 63 -7.61 26.44 -8.86
N ASP A 64 -6.50 26.42 -8.10
CA ASP A 64 -5.40 25.51 -8.40
C ASP A 64 -5.91 24.09 -8.10
N ASP A 65 -5.92 23.21 -9.10
CA ASP A 65 -6.20 21.80 -8.88
C ASP A 65 -5.10 21.24 -7.95
N PRO A 66 -5.44 20.71 -6.77
CA PRO A 66 -4.47 20.20 -5.81
C PRO A 66 -3.51 19.16 -6.42
N ILE A 67 -4.00 18.35 -7.38
CA ILE A 67 -3.23 17.30 -8.05
C ILE A 67 -2.19 17.94 -8.98
N ILE A 68 -2.59 18.95 -9.75
CA ILE A 68 -1.69 19.67 -10.67
C ILE A 68 -0.64 20.46 -9.88
N ALA A 69 -1.04 21.10 -8.77
CA ALA A 69 -0.14 21.83 -7.90
C ALA A 69 0.89 20.90 -7.24
N ALA A 70 0.45 19.74 -6.72
CA ALA A 70 1.32 18.73 -6.14
C ALA A 70 2.31 18.15 -7.17
N SER A 71 1.84 17.85 -8.39
CA SER A 71 2.69 17.37 -9.49
C SER A 71 3.80 18.37 -9.85
N LYS A 72 3.45 19.65 -10.02
CA LYS A 72 4.44 20.71 -10.30
C LYS A 72 5.44 20.90 -9.16
N CYS A 73 4.98 20.85 -7.91
CA CYS A 73 5.86 20.90 -6.75
C CYS A 73 6.81 19.69 -6.71
N ALA A 74 6.33 18.49 -7.04
CA ALA A 74 7.15 17.29 -7.04
C ALA A 74 8.27 17.36 -8.10
N VAL A 75 7.98 17.95 -9.27
CA VAL A 75 8.99 18.23 -10.30
C VAL A 75 10.03 19.24 -9.80
N VAL A 76 9.60 20.35 -9.21
CA VAL A 76 10.51 21.40 -8.70
C VAL A 76 11.37 20.90 -7.53
N LEU A 77 10.81 20.06 -6.66
CA LEU A 77 11.51 19.49 -5.50
C LEU A 77 12.35 18.25 -5.86
N GLY A 78 12.33 17.80 -7.11
CA GLY A 78 13.03 16.59 -7.55
C GLY A 78 12.51 15.31 -6.90
N THR A 79 11.26 15.32 -6.42
CA THR A 79 10.61 14.15 -5.79
C THR A 79 9.77 13.33 -6.77
N THR A 80 9.60 13.80 -8.01
CA THR A 80 9.15 12.96 -9.12
C THR A 80 10.21 11.92 -9.45
N GLN A 81 9.98 10.68 -9.04
CA GLN A 81 10.67 9.53 -9.64
C GLN A 81 9.96 9.20 -10.95
N GLU A 82 10.60 9.47 -12.08
CA GLU A 82 10.23 8.81 -13.33
C GLU A 82 10.53 7.33 -13.15
N GLN A 83 9.49 6.53 -12.96
CA GLN A 83 9.56 5.08 -13.00
C GLN A 83 8.92 4.68 -14.33
N GLU A 84 9.73 4.35 -15.33
CA GLU A 84 9.20 3.60 -16.45
C GLU A 84 8.96 2.16 -15.98
N PRO A 85 7.71 1.66 -16.02
CA PRO A 85 7.47 0.26 -15.74
C PRO A 85 8.27 -0.56 -16.75
N LEU A 86 9.19 -1.40 -16.26
CA LEU A 86 9.87 -2.35 -17.11
C LEU A 86 8.83 -3.22 -17.84
N PRO A 87 9.11 -3.63 -19.09
CA PRO A 87 8.23 -4.55 -19.80
C PRO A 87 7.99 -5.80 -18.94
N PRO A 88 6.75 -6.30 -18.88
CA PRO A 88 6.44 -7.50 -18.13
C PRO A 88 7.28 -8.67 -18.67
N ILE A 89 8.05 -9.28 -17.77
CA ILE A 89 8.87 -10.45 -18.07
C ILE A 89 8.01 -11.72 -18.13
N THR A 90 8.39 -12.65 -18.99
CA THR A 90 7.78 -13.97 -19.13
C THR A 90 8.13 -14.88 -17.94
N ASN A 91 7.35 -15.96 -17.74
CA ASN A 91 7.62 -16.93 -16.68
C ASN A 91 8.99 -17.62 -16.88
N GLU A 92 9.39 -17.85 -18.14
CA GLU A 92 10.69 -18.41 -18.52
C GLU A 92 11.83 -17.46 -18.14
N GLU A 93 11.68 -16.16 -18.42
CA GLU A 93 12.66 -15.14 -18.02
C GLU A 93 12.78 -15.02 -16.51
N THR A 94 11.68 -15.16 -15.74
CA THR A 94 11.76 -15.17 -14.27
C THR A 94 12.59 -16.31 -13.69
N LEU A 95 12.55 -17.49 -14.31
CA LEU A 95 13.34 -18.66 -13.88
C LEU A 95 14.85 -18.44 -14.12
N LEU A 96 15.20 -17.70 -15.18
CA LEU A 96 16.57 -17.33 -15.54
C LEU A 96 17.21 -16.31 -14.60
N TYR A 97 16.43 -15.48 -13.90
CA TYR A 97 16.97 -14.45 -12.99
C TYR A 97 17.51 -15.00 -11.66
N GLY A 98 17.39 -16.31 -11.39
CA GLY A 98 17.72 -16.89 -10.09
C GLY A 98 16.82 -16.35 -8.98
N ASP A 99 17.01 -16.83 -7.74
CA ASP A 99 16.20 -16.41 -6.58
C ASP A 99 16.04 -14.88 -6.56
N GLY A 100 14.81 -14.42 -6.84
CA GLY A 100 14.48 -13.00 -6.82
C GLY A 100 14.85 -12.38 -5.46
N PRO A 101 14.95 -11.04 -5.36
CA PRO A 101 15.39 -10.38 -4.13
C PRO A 101 14.57 -10.89 -2.94
N PHE A 102 15.22 -11.66 -2.05
CA PHE A 102 14.58 -12.16 -0.84
C PHE A 102 14.74 -11.12 0.27
N HIS A 103 13.63 -10.80 0.93
CA HIS A 103 13.67 -9.92 2.09
C HIS A 103 13.89 -10.76 3.34
N ARG A 104 14.97 -10.51 4.08
CA ARG A 104 15.20 -11.11 5.39
C ARG A 104 14.74 -10.14 6.48
N SER A 105 13.73 -10.56 7.25
CA SER A 105 13.37 -9.91 8.50
C SER A 105 14.40 -10.26 9.60
N ARG A 106 14.31 -9.62 10.76
CA ARG A 106 15.11 -9.98 11.94
C ARG A 106 14.95 -11.44 12.40
N TYR A 107 13.87 -12.13 11.99
CA TYR A 107 13.55 -13.48 12.43
C TYR A 107 13.84 -14.57 11.38
N GLY A 108 13.91 -14.19 10.11
CA GLY A 108 13.94 -15.15 8.99
C GLY A 108 13.56 -14.52 7.65
N ILE A 109 13.42 -15.36 6.63
CA ILE A 109 13.13 -14.96 5.25
C ILE A 109 11.62 -14.71 5.10
N CYS A 110 11.27 -13.61 4.44
CA CYS A 110 9.90 -13.30 4.04
C CYS A 110 9.64 -13.86 2.64
N ARG A 111 8.77 -14.88 2.54
CA ARG A 111 8.44 -15.57 1.28
C ARG A 111 7.39 -14.85 0.43
N ARG A 112 6.85 -13.73 0.90
CA ARG A 112 5.80 -12.99 0.17
C ARG A 112 6.30 -12.47 -1.18
N SER A 113 5.39 -12.25 -2.11
CA SER A 113 5.71 -11.51 -3.33
C SER A 113 5.80 -10.01 -3.05
N TRP A 114 6.98 -9.43 -3.17
CA TRP A 114 7.18 -7.98 -3.00
C TRP A 114 6.67 -7.15 -4.19
N ARG A 115 6.20 -7.80 -5.26
CA ARG A 115 5.60 -7.14 -6.43
C ARG A 115 4.29 -6.44 -6.12
N ALA A 116 3.55 -6.90 -5.11
CA ALA A 116 2.27 -6.33 -4.71
C ALA A 116 2.41 -5.06 -3.83
N GLY A 117 3.64 -4.61 -3.54
CA GLY A 117 3.91 -3.44 -2.72
C GLY A 117 4.47 -3.78 -1.33
N PRO A 118 4.66 -2.75 -0.47
CA PRO A 118 5.26 -2.89 0.85
C PRO A 118 4.40 -3.76 1.78
N CYS A 119 5.01 -4.33 2.82
CA CYS A 119 4.31 -5.16 3.79
C CYS A 119 3.26 -4.36 4.58
N ASN A 120 2.00 -4.80 4.55
CA ASN A 120 0.87 -4.22 5.29
C ASN A 120 0.61 -4.93 6.64
N LYS A 121 1.48 -5.86 7.03
CA LYS A 121 1.50 -6.49 8.37
C LYS A 121 2.31 -5.69 9.38
N PHE A 122 2.83 -4.50 9.02
CA PHE A 122 3.50 -3.57 9.94
C PHE A 122 4.55 -4.22 10.86
N ALA A 123 5.42 -5.05 10.27
CA ALA A 123 6.48 -5.80 10.97
C ALA A 123 6.00 -6.88 11.96
N ASP A 124 4.74 -7.29 11.92
CA ASP A 124 4.17 -8.40 12.70
C ASP A 124 4.59 -9.79 12.16
N CYS A 125 5.88 -9.97 11.92
CA CYS A 125 6.42 -11.14 11.23
C CYS A 125 6.23 -12.44 12.03
N LEU A 126 6.23 -12.38 13.36
CA LEU A 126 6.03 -13.56 14.22
C LEU A 126 4.59 -14.08 14.21
N ASN A 127 3.67 -13.35 13.58
CA ASN A 127 2.30 -13.78 13.29
C ASN A 127 2.03 -14.01 11.80
N CYS A 128 3.06 -13.94 10.97
CA CYS A 128 2.94 -14.02 9.52
C CYS A 128 3.25 -15.46 9.05
N SER A 129 2.31 -16.11 8.37
CA SER A 129 2.56 -17.44 7.75
C SER A 129 3.57 -17.39 6.61
N GLU A 130 3.86 -16.20 6.07
CA GLU A 130 4.86 -16.03 5.01
C GLU A 130 6.29 -15.94 5.55
N LEU A 131 6.47 -15.90 6.89
CA LEU A 131 7.78 -15.94 7.52
C LEU A 131 8.32 -17.38 7.53
N LEU A 132 9.48 -17.56 6.91
CA LEU A 132 10.27 -18.79 6.97
C LEU A 132 11.49 -18.58 7.86
N MET A 133 11.56 -19.34 8.93
CA MET A 133 12.67 -19.34 9.87
C MET A 133 13.55 -20.59 9.69
N CYS A 134 14.75 -20.54 10.23
CA CYS A 134 15.70 -21.65 10.18
C CYS A 134 16.11 -22.03 11.61
N LYS A 135 15.92 -23.31 11.98
CA LYS A 135 16.45 -23.87 13.22
C LYS A 135 17.97 -23.75 13.24
N GLY A 136 18.54 -23.32 14.36
CA GLY A 136 19.98 -23.08 14.49
C GLY A 136 20.42 -21.63 14.17
N ASP A 137 19.50 -20.78 13.70
CA ASP A 137 19.75 -19.34 13.61
C ASP A 137 19.78 -18.71 15.01
N LYS A 138 21.01 -18.59 15.55
CA LYS A 138 21.26 -18.05 16.89
C LYS A 138 20.82 -16.59 17.02
N ILE A 139 20.90 -15.81 15.94
CA ILE A 139 20.52 -14.40 15.93
C ILE A 139 19.00 -14.30 16.05
N ALA A 140 18.27 -15.04 15.22
CA ALA A 140 16.81 -15.06 15.27
C ALA A 140 16.30 -15.54 16.63
N ALA A 141 16.86 -16.62 17.18
CA ALA A 141 16.45 -17.18 18.47
C ALA A 141 16.64 -16.17 19.63
N GLU A 142 17.78 -15.50 19.69
CA GLU A 142 18.05 -14.50 20.73
C GLU A 142 17.12 -13.29 20.60
N ILE A 143 16.89 -12.82 19.36
CA ILE A 143 15.98 -11.71 19.07
C ILE A 143 14.54 -12.04 19.50
N ILE A 144 14.06 -13.25 19.21
CA ILE A 144 12.71 -13.72 19.59
C ILE A 144 12.57 -13.76 21.12
N LYS A 145 13.61 -14.25 21.81
CA LYS A 145 13.64 -14.26 23.26
C LYS A 145 13.55 -12.84 23.84
N ILE A 146 14.32 -11.89 23.29
CA ILE A 146 14.27 -10.48 23.70
C ILE A 146 12.87 -9.89 23.50
N ASP A 147 12.23 -10.13 22.36
CA ASP A 147 10.85 -9.64 22.12
C ASP A 147 9.85 -10.24 23.09
N ARG A 148 9.94 -11.55 23.32
CA ARG A 148 9.11 -12.27 24.28
C ARG A 148 9.25 -11.66 25.67
N ASP A 149 10.47 -11.43 26.14
CA ASP A 149 10.73 -10.90 27.47
C ASP A 149 10.25 -9.44 27.61
N ASN A 150 10.44 -8.61 26.58
CA ASN A 150 9.89 -7.26 26.53
C ASN A 150 8.35 -7.26 26.56
N LEU A 151 7.72 -8.18 25.84
CA LEU A 151 6.27 -8.31 25.80
C LEU A 151 5.72 -8.79 27.15
N VAL A 152 6.36 -9.78 27.78
CA VAL A 152 5.99 -10.26 29.12
C VAL A 152 6.13 -9.16 30.17
N ARG A 153 7.21 -8.39 30.13
CA ARG A 153 7.43 -7.27 31.06
C ARG A 153 6.31 -6.24 30.97
N THR A 154 5.97 -5.82 29.76
CA THR A 154 4.90 -4.83 29.53
C THR A 154 3.53 -5.42 29.85
N TYR A 155 3.29 -6.70 29.54
CA TYR A 155 2.03 -7.38 29.82
C TYR A 155 1.78 -7.52 31.31
N SER A 156 2.81 -7.88 32.07
CA SER A 156 2.76 -8.00 33.53
C SER A 156 2.54 -6.64 34.21
N ALA A 157 3.13 -5.57 33.68
CA ALA A 157 2.88 -4.20 34.16
C ALA A 157 1.42 -3.79 33.90
N ALA A 158 0.90 -4.06 32.70
CA ALA A 158 -0.50 -3.79 32.36
C ALA A 158 -1.47 -4.58 33.24
N GLN A 159 -1.21 -5.86 33.50
CA GLN A 159 -2.00 -6.70 34.41
C GLN A 159 -2.07 -6.11 35.83
N ARG A 160 -0.94 -5.62 36.37
CA ARG A 160 -0.92 -4.98 37.70
C ARG A 160 -1.71 -3.67 37.73
N ALA A 161 -1.52 -2.81 36.74
CA ALA A 161 -2.28 -1.57 36.60
C ALA A 161 -3.80 -1.81 36.58
N ILE A 162 -4.24 -2.81 35.80
CA ILE A 162 -5.66 -3.21 35.75
C ILE A 162 -6.13 -3.70 37.12
N ALA A 163 -5.34 -4.51 37.83
CA ALA A 163 -5.66 -5.00 39.17
C ALA A 163 -5.74 -3.88 40.22
N GLU A 164 -4.94 -2.82 40.06
CA GLU A 164 -4.96 -1.60 40.89
C GLU A 164 -6.14 -0.66 40.59
N GLY A 165 -7.02 -1.04 39.64
CA GLY A 165 -8.21 -0.29 39.29
C GLY A 165 -8.01 0.73 38.17
N GLU A 166 -6.84 0.73 37.51
CA GLU A 166 -6.62 1.55 36.33
C GLU A 166 -7.52 1.04 35.19
N ARG A 167 -8.39 1.92 34.69
CA ARG A 167 -9.34 1.59 33.62
C ARG A 167 -8.64 1.55 32.26
N ALA A 168 -7.77 0.55 32.08
CA ALA A 168 -7.08 0.29 30.84
C ALA A 168 -7.27 -1.16 30.40
N ALA A 169 -8.53 -1.57 30.17
CA ALA A 169 -8.83 -2.73 29.34
C ALA A 169 -8.52 -2.39 27.89
N SER A 170 -7.23 -2.31 27.58
CA SER A 170 -6.77 -2.11 26.21
C SER A 170 -6.92 -3.44 25.48
N ARG A 171 -7.49 -3.41 24.26
CA ARG A 171 -7.44 -4.53 23.29
C ARG A 171 -6.03 -5.14 23.15
N TRP A 172 -5.01 -4.42 23.56
CA TRP A 172 -3.64 -4.87 23.61
C TRP A 172 -3.42 -6.06 24.56
N THR A 173 -3.99 -6.11 25.78
CA THR A 173 -3.78 -7.27 26.68
C THR A 173 -4.41 -8.54 26.13
N GLU A 174 -5.57 -8.43 25.48
CA GLU A 174 -6.24 -9.54 24.77
C GLU A 174 -5.39 -10.10 23.63
N LYS A 175 -4.49 -9.30 23.05
CA LYS A 175 -3.58 -9.71 21.97
C LYS A 175 -2.21 -10.15 22.49
N ALA A 176 -1.68 -9.46 23.49
CA ALA A 176 -0.35 -9.70 24.04
C ALA A 176 -0.26 -11.06 24.75
N GLY A 177 -1.28 -11.49 25.51
CA GLY A 177 -1.27 -12.79 26.18
C GLY A 177 -1.08 -13.97 25.21
N PRO A 178 -1.97 -14.15 24.22
CA PRO A 178 -1.81 -15.19 23.20
C PRO A 178 -0.50 -15.08 22.40
N GLN A 179 -0.02 -13.86 22.16
CA GLN A 179 1.27 -13.64 21.52
C GLN A 179 2.41 -14.23 22.34
N ILE A 180 2.44 -14.00 23.65
CA ILE A 180 3.47 -14.54 24.55
C ILE A 180 3.47 -16.07 24.50
N GLU A 181 2.30 -16.70 24.59
CA GLU A 181 2.17 -18.16 24.51
C GLU A 181 2.72 -18.72 23.18
N ARG A 182 2.43 -18.04 22.07
CA ARG A 182 2.94 -18.39 20.75
C ARG A 182 4.47 -18.26 20.67
N LEU A 183 5.05 -17.21 21.27
CA LEU A 183 6.49 -17.04 21.34
C LEU A 183 7.16 -18.08 22.23
N ASP A 184 6.51 -18.48 23.33
CA ASP A 184 6.99 -19.57 24.19
C ASP A 184 7.04 -20.90 23.43
N GLN A 185 5.99 -21.23 22.70
CA GLN A 185 5.96 -22.41 21.82
C GLN A 185 7.06 -22.36 20.75
N LEU A 186 7.26 -21.21 20.12
CA LEU A 186 8.30 -21.02 19.12
C LEU A 186 9.71 -21.20 19.71
N LEU A 187 9.96 -20.67 20.90
CA LEU A 187 11.23 -20.85 21.61
C LEU A 187 11.46 -22.31 22.01
N VAL A 188 10.41 -23.06 22.37
CA VAL A 188 10.51 -24.51 22.62
C VAL A 188 10.98 -25.23 21.35
N ILE A 189 10.40 -24.90 20.18
CA ILE A 189 10.81 -25.48 18.90
C ILE A 189 12.27 -25.11 18.56
N LEU A 190 12.66 -23.85 18.74
CA LEU A 190 14.00 -23.37 18.42
C LEU A 190 15.11 -23.97 19.30
N HIS A 191 14.76 -24.38 20.52
CA HIS A 191 15.69 -25.03 21.45
C HIS A 191 15.54 -26.56 21.51
N ASN A 192 14.61 -27.15 20.77
CA ASN A 192 14.42 -28.60 20.79
C ASN A 192 15.64 -29.29 20.15
N PRO A 193 16.40 -30.13 20.90
CA PRO A 193 17.55 -30.86 20.35
C PRO A 193 17.15 -31.97 19.37
N GLU A 194 15.89 -32.40 19.36
CA GLU A 194 15.37 -33.40 18.43
C GLU A 194 15.12 -32.83 17.03
N ILE A 195 15.09 -31.50 16.88
CA ILE A 195 14.93 -30.82 15.59
C ILE A 195 16.32 -30.42 15.09
N PRO A 196 16.81 -30.99 13.97
CA PRO A 196 18.12 -30.67 13.43
C PRO A 196 18.26 -29.18 13.06
N ASP A 197 19.44 -28.62 13.31
CA ASP A 197 19.78 -27.30 12.77
C ASP A 197 19.76 -27.33 11.24
N GLY A 198 19.28 -26.24 10.62
CA GLY A 198 18.93 -26.18 9.20
C GLY A 198 17.47 -26.47 8.89
N SER A 199 16.69 -27.01 9.85
CA SER A 199 15.27 -27.31 9.62
C SER A 199 14.45 -26.03 9.37
N PRO A 200 13.60 -25.99 8.33
CA PRO A 200 12.69 -24.88 8.10
C PRO A 200 11.59 -24.86 9.17
N ILE A 201 11.30 -23.66 9.69
CA ILE A 201 10.22 -23.43 10.66
C ILE A 201 9.26 -22.41 10.06
N GLU A 202 7.97 -22.72 10.07
CA GLU A 202 6.91 -21.87 9.55
C GLU A 202 5.84 -21.64 10.60
N MET A 203 5.28 -20.43 10.61
CA MET A 203 4.19 -20.06 11.50
C MET A 203 2.86 -20.53 10.91
N VAL A 204 2.17 -21.44 11.60
CA VAL A 204 0.80 -21.84 11.21
C VAL A 204 -0.16 -20.68 11.47
N GLY A 205 -0.95 -20.27 10.47
CA GLY A 205 -1.93 -19.20 10.63
C GLY A 205 -2.87 -19.02 9.43
N GLU A 206 -4.04 -18.43 9.70
CA GLU A 206 -5.02 -17.99 8.70
C GLU A 206 -4.86 -16.50 8.38
N ASP A 207 -3.64 -15.96 8.53
CA ASP A 207 -3.36 -14.57 8.23
C ASP A 207 -3.54 -14.25 6.73
N PHE A 208 -3.85 -12.99 6.48
CA PHE A 208 -4.05 -12.51 5.12
C PHE A 208 -2.71 -12.32 4.40
N SER A 209 -2.72 -12.40 3.08
CA SER A 209 -1.61 -11.94 2.24
C SER A 209 -2.15 -10.92 1.23
N HIS A 210 -1.28 -10.09 0.64
CA HIS A 210 -1.73 -9.13 -0.37
C HIS A 210 -2.40 -9.84 -1.55
N GLU A 211 -1.80 -10.94 -1.98
CA GLU A 211 -2.25 -11.75 -3.11
C GLU A 211 -3.59 -12.41 -2.76
N LYS A 212 -3.73 -12.97 -1.55
CA LYS A 212 -5.02 -13.51 -1.07
C LYS A 212 -6.12 -12.45 -1.08
N VAL A 213 -5.83 -11.23 -0.61
CA VAL A 213 -6.80 -10.12 -0.59
C VAL A 213 -7.19 -9.72 -2.01
N ILE A 214 -6.22 -9.44 -2.90
CA ILE A 214 -6.46 -9.05 -4.29
C ILE A 214 -7.26 -10.12 -5.04
N VAL A 215 -6.88 -11.40 -4.89
CA VAL A 215 -7.59 -12.52 -5.51
C VAL A 215 -9.02 -12.61 -4.97
N SER A 216 -9.22 -12.45 -3.66
CA SER A 216 -10.56 -12.46 -3.05
C SER A 216 -11.46 -11.31 -3.54
N GLU A 217 -10.91 -10.11 -3.71
CA GLU A 217 -11.64 -8.95 -4.22
C GLU A 217 -12.02 -9.14 -5.69
N LYS A 218 -11.07 -9.59 -6.53
CA LYS A 218 -11.33 -9.87 -7.93
C LYS A 218 -12.34 -10.99 -8.11
N ALA A 219 -12.23 -12.07 -7.33
CA ALA A 219 -13.19 -13.17 -7.37
C ALA A 219 -14.60 -12.71 -6.98
N LYS A 220 -14.74 -11.86 -5.96
CA LYS A 220 -16.03 -11.24 -5.61
C LYS A 220 -16.58 -10.39 -6.75
N ALA A 221 -15.74 -9.56 -7.39
CA ALA A 221 -16.15 -8.71 -8.49
C ALA A 221 -16.59 -9.49 -9.74
N THR A 222 -16.01 -10.65 -10.00
CA THR A 222 -16.36 -11.51 -11.13
C THR A 222 -17.42 -12.56 -10.81
N GLY A 223 -17.87 -12.66 -9.55
CA GLY A 223 -18.77 -13.71 -9.09
C GLY A 223 -18.13 -15.10 -9.06
N ALA A 224 -16.80 -15.20 -9.11
CA ALA A 224 -16.09 -16.46 -9.01
C ALA A 224 -16.04 -16.94 -7.54
N LYS A 225 -16.44 -18.19 -7.29
CA LYS A 225 -16.26 -18.83 -5.98
C LYS A 225 -14.80 -19.28 -5.86
N LEU A 226 -14.05 -18.69 -4.94
CA LEU A 226 -12.75 -19.25 -4.54
C LEU A 226 -12.99 -20.55 -3.80
N LEU A 227 -12.30 -21.61 -4.23
CA LEU A 227 -12.38 -22.92 -3.61
C LEU A 227 -11.52 -22.89 -2.34
N ASP A 228 -12.12 -23.29 -1.22
CA ASP A 228 -11.38 -23.48 0.02
C ASP A 228 -10.56 -24.77 -0.05
N ARG A 229 -9.33 -24.76 0.48
CA ARG A 229 -8.43 -25.92 0.41
C ARG A 229 -8.98 -27.10 1.24
N ASN A 230 -9.69 -26.84 2.33
CA ASN A 230 -10.35 -27.89 3.11
C ASN A 230 -11.60 -28.41 2.39
N GLU A 231 -12.39 -27.53 1.73
CA GLU A 231 -13.49 -27.98 0.86
C GLU A 231 -12.98 -28.88 -0.28
N LEU A 232 -11.84 -28.55 -0.88
CA LEU A 232 -11.20 -29.37 -1.92
C LEU A 232 -10.76 -30.73 -1.39
N ARG A 233 -10.16 -30.78 -0.18
CA ARG A 233 -9.77 -32.04 0.48
C ARG A 233 -10.96 -32.96 0.72
N ILE A 234 -12.07 -32.38 1.18
CA ILE A 234 -13.31 -33.13 1.48
C ILE A 234 -13.96 -33.65 0.18
N THR A 235 -13.96 -32.83 -0.88
CA THR A 235 -14.69 -33.15 -2.11
C THR A 235 -13.93 -34.09 -3.04
N TYR A 236 -12.60 -33.95 -3.11
CA TYR A 236 -11.78 -34.62 -4.11
C TYR A 236 -10.72 -35.56 -3.52
N GLY A 237 -10.68 -35.71 -2.18
CA GLY A 237 -9.71 -36.56 -1.50
C GLY A 237 -8.29 -36.01 -1.48
N ASP A 238 -7.42 -36.67 -0.71
CA ASP A 238 -6.02 -36.26 -0.57
C ASP A 238 -5.21 -36.43 -1.87
N ASP A 239 -5.66 -37.31 -2.78
CA ASP A 239 -4.99 -37.60 -4.04
C ASP A 239 -5.00 -36.40 -5.01
N LEU A 240 -6.12 -35.65 -5.10
CA LEU A 240 -6.16 -34.45 -5.97
C LEU A 240 -5.22 -33.36 -5.44
N LEU A 241 -5.13 -33.21 -4.12
CA LEU A 241 -4.20 -32.27 -3.50
C LEU A 241 -2.75 -32.70 -3.73
N ALA A 242 -2.45 -34.00 -3.62
CA ALA A 242 -1.14 -34.54 -3.94
C ALA A 242 -0.78 -34.31 -5.42
N CYS A 243 -1.73 -34.48 -6.35
CA CYS A 243 -1.53 -34.15 -7.76
C CYS A 243 -1.30 -32.65 -7.99
N LEU A 244 -2.05 -31.76 -7.33
CA LEU A 244 -1.85 -30.31 -7.43
C LEU A 244 -0.52 -29.87 -6.82
N GLU A 245 -0.04 -30.55 -5.79
CA GLU A 245 1.29 -30.33 -5.21
C GLU A 245 2.41 -30.86 -6.12
N LEU A 246 2.21 -32.03 -6.76
CA LEU A 246 3.11 -32.56 -7.80
C LEU A 246 3.22 -31.62 -9.00
N LEU A 247 2.13 -31.03 -9.46
CA LEU A 247 2.11 -30.07 -10.56
C LEU A 247 2.74 -28.71 -10.19
N ARG A 248 2.85 -28.41 -8.89
CA ARG A 248 3.58 -27.24 -8.36
C ARG A 248 5.05 -27.55 -8.04
N SER A 249 5.46 -28.82 -8.12
CA SER A 249 6.85 -29.21 -7.87
C SER A 249 7.73 -28.77 -9.04
N PRO A 250 8.87 -28.10 -8.79
CA PRO A 250 9.80 -27.70 -9.84
C PRO A 250 10.45 -28.91 -10.56
N ASP A 251 10.35 -30.12 -9.99
CA ASP A 251 10.87 -31.35 -10.59
C ASP A 251 10.03 -31.86 -11.79
N ASN A 252 8.84 -31.28 -12.02
CA ASN A 252 7.92 -31.64 -13.11
C ASN A 252 7.81 -30.55 -14.20
N ALA A 253 8.74 -29.59 -14.23
CA ALA A 253 8.87 -28.56 -15.26
C ALA A 253 10.17 -28.74 -16.06
#